data_AF-A0AAV5SAM7-F1
#
_entry.id   AF-A0AAV5SAM7-F1
#
_cell.length_a   1.000
_cell.length_b   1.000
_cell.length_c   1.000
_cell.angle_alpha   90.00
_cell.angle_beta   90.00
_cell.angle_gamma   90.00
#
_symmetry.space_group_name_H-M   'P 1'
#
loop_
_entity.id
_entity.type
_entity.pdbx_description
1 polymer ?
#
loop_
_entity_poly.entity_id
_entity_poly.type
_entity_poly.pdbx_seq_one_letter_code
_entity_poly.pdbx_strand_id
1 'polypeptide(L)' 'KPKYSSKSDVFALGLILTELCVVMTSADRTTIFDEYRHGRQCGRIEDNKTADFVRKLTQLDPKNRPTCKDMLDHLYLS' A
#
# COMPACT_ATOMS: atom_id res chain seq x y z
N LYS A 1 -3.47 21.36 -9.77
CA LYS A 1 -4.31 20.13 -9.74
C LYS A 1 -3.38 18.94 -9.55
N PRO A 2 -3.60 18.02 -8.59
CA PRO A 2 -2.87 16.76 -8.67
C PRO A 2 -3.32 16.08 -9.95
N LYS A 3 -2.38 15.81 -10.87
CA LYS A 3 -2.66 14.92 -12.00
C LYS A 3 -2.81 13.53 -11.41
N TYR A 4 -4.04 13.05 -11.29
CA TYR A 4 -4.29 11.63 -11.11
C TYR A 4 -3.50 10.88 -12.18
N SER A 5 -2.68 9.94 -11.75
CA SER A 5 -1.85 9.09 -12.60
C SER A 5 -2.02 7.66 -12.14
N SER A 6 -1.55 6.68 -12.92
CA SER A 6 -1.56 5.28 -12.52
C SER A 6 -0.97 5.01 -11.13
N LYS A 7 -0.15 5.92 -10.61
CA LYS A 7 0.40 5.86 -9.24
C LYS A 7 -0.65 6.01 -8.14
N SER A 8 -1.80 6.65 -8.38
CA SER A 8 -2.90 6.65 -7.40
C SER A 8 -3.52 5.26 -7.27
N ASP A 9 -3.63 4.54 -8.38
CA ASP A 9 -4.14 3.17 -8.39
C ASP A 9 -3.18 2.22 -7.67
N VAL A 10 -1.86 2.40 -7.87
CA VAL A 10 -0.83 1.66 -7.13
C VAL A 10 -0.94 1.87 -5.62
N PHE A 11 -1.22 3.10 -5.17
CA PHE A 11 -1.43 3.37 -3.75
C PHE A 11 -2.70 2.69 -3.23
N ALA A 12 -3.80 2.76 -3.98
CA ALA A 12 -5.04 2.09 -3.65
C ALA A 12 -4.86 0.56 -3.56
N LEU A 13 -4.08 -0.04 -4.46
CA LEU A 13 -3.71 -1.46 -4.39
C LEU A 13 -2.96 -1.80 -3.11
N GLY A 14 -2.09 -0.91 -2.61
CA GLY A 14 -1.44 -1.08 -1.31
C GLY A 14 -2.43 -1.11 -0.14
N LEU A 15 -3.46 -0.26 -0.18
CA LEU A 15 -4.53 -0.27 0.84
C LEU A 15 -5.38 -1.54 0.75
N ILE A 16 -5.76 -1.96 -0.46
CA ILE A 16 -6.53 -3.20 -0.69
C ILE A 16 -5.74 -4.40 -0.19
N LEU A 17 -4.45 -4.51 -0.53
CA LEU A 17 -3.60 -5.59 -0.04
C LEU A 17 -3.51 -5.61 1.49
N THR A 18 -3.41 -4.43 2.12
CA THR A 18 -3.44 -4.34 3.59
C THR A 18 -4.76 -4.88 4.16
N GLU A 19 -5.91 -4.51 3.59
CA GLU A 19 -7.23 -4.97 4.03
C GLU A 19 -7.42 -6.48 3.80
N LEU A 20 -6.80 -7.06 2.78
CA LEU A 20 -6.78 -8.51 2.56
C LEU A 20 -5.92 -9.27 3.58
N CYS A 21 -4.82 -8.67 4.04
CA CYS A 21 -3.87 -9.30 4.96
C CYS A 21 -4.21 -9.13 6.44
N VAL A 22 -5.06 -8.15 6.79
CA VAL A 22 -5.39 -7.82 8.18
C VAL A 22 -6.90 -7.78 8.34
N VAL A 23 -7.42 -8.54 9.30
CA VAL A 23 -8.84 -8.44 9.68
C VAL A 23 -9.10 -7.08 10.32
N MET A 24 -9.80 -6.20 9.62
CA MET A 24 -10.10 -4.85 10.09
C MET A 24 -11.61 -4.67 10.35
N THR A 25 -11.94 -3.98 11.44
CA THR A 25 -13.27 -3.36 11.57
C THR A 25 -13.38 -2.13 10.67
N SER A 26 -14.60 -1.61 10.46
CA SER A 26 -14.78 -0.35 9.70
C SER A 26 -14.06 0.85 10.36
N ALA A 27 -13.97 0.86 11.69
CA ALA A 27 -13.24 1.88 12.45
C ALA A 27 -11.73 1.74 12.25
N ASP A 28 -11.19 0.51 12.39
CA ASP A 28 -9.77 0.22 12.16
C ASP A 28 -9.34 0.66 10.77
N ARG A 29 -10.13 0.31 9.74
CA ARG A 29 -9.84 0.65 8.36
C ARG A 29 -9.72 2.16 8.15
N THR A 30 -10.62 2.93 8.75
CA THR A 30 -10.62 4.39 8.64
C THR A 30 -9.31 4.95 9.19
N THR A 31 -8.95 4.54 10.42
CA THR A 31 -7.71 4.96 11.08
C THR A 31 -6.48 4.50 10.28
N ILE A 32 -6.37 3.22 9.96
CA ILE A 32 -5.20 2.64 9.28
C ILE A 32 -5.00 3.27 7.89
N PHE A 33 -6.07 3.50 7.13
CA PHE A 33 -5.93 4.13 5.82
C PHE A 33 -5.52 5.60 5.93
N ASP A 34 -5.96 6.30 6.98
CA ASP A 34 -5.50 7.66 7.25
C ASP A 34 -4.01 7.68 7.65
N GLU A 35 -3.56 6.73 8.45
CA GLU A 35 -2.15 6.55 8.79
C GLU A 35 -1.27 6.37 7.54
N TYR A 36 -1.68 5.53 6.58
CA TYR A 36 -0.97 5.37 5.31
C TYR A 36 -0.90 6.66 4.49
N ARG A 37 -1.96 7.48 4.50
CA ARG A 37 -1.95 8.80 3.83
C ARG A 37 -0.97 9.78 4.47
N HIS A 38 -0.57 9.53 5.71
CA HIS A 38 0.48 10.25 6.42
C HIS A 38 1.84 9.51 6.43
N GLY A 39 1.98 8.42 5.66
CA GLY A 39 3.22 7.66 5.50
C GLY A 39 3.51 6.69 6.64
N ARG A 40 2.57 6.48 7.56
CA ARG A 40 2.69 5.54 8.69
C ARG A 40 2.17 4.17 8.28
N GLN A 41 2.95 3.12 8.55
CA GLN A 41 2.67 1.76 8.12
C GLN A 41 1.84 1.00 9.17
N CYS A 42 1.01 0.05 8.72
CA CYS A 42 0.24 -0.80 9.63
C CYS A 42 1.16 -1.82 10.34
N GLY A 43 1.29 -1.72 11.66
CA GLY A 43 2.07 -2.67 12.47
C GLY A 43 1.42 -4.05 12.67
N ARG A 44 0.25 -4.30 12.06
CA ARG A 44 -0.50 -5.57 12.20
C ARG A 44 -0.15 -6.59 11.11
N ILE A 45 0.67 -6.22 10.13
CA ILE A 45 1.17 -7.15 9.11
C ILE A 45 2.44 -7.81 9.67
N GLU A 46 2.34 -9.08 10.07
CA GLU A 46 3.46 -9.84 10.68
C GLU A 46 4.45 -10.37 9.64
N ASP A 47 4.01 -10.64 8.41
CA ASP A 47 4.90 -11.07 7.34
C ASP A 47 5.71 -9.88 6.79
N ASN A 48 7.02 -9.93 7.00
CA ASN A 48 7.94 -8.87 6.57
C ASN A 48 7.91 -8.63 5.06
N LYS A 49 7.71 -9.68 4.24
CA LYS A 49 7.68 -9.52 2.78
C LYS A 49 6.43 -8.76 2.34
N THR A 50 5.27 -9.09 2.89
CA THR A 50 4.01 -8.35 2.69
C THR A 50 4.14 -6.92 3.18
N ALA A 51 4.65 -6.71 4.40
CA ALA A 51 4.81 -5.38 4.98
C ALA A 51 5.74 -4.49 4.12
N ASP A 52 6.84 -5.04 3.63
CA ASP A 52 7.77 -4.35 2.74
C ASP A 52 7.13 -4.02 1.39
N PHE A 53 6.35 -4.95 0.83
CA PHE A 53 5.67 -4.72 -0.44
C PHE A 53 4.59 -3.63 -0.30
N VAL A 54 3.73 -3.72 0.72
CA VAL A 54 2.73 -2.68 1.04
C VAL A 54 3.39 -1.31 1.23
N ARG A 55 4.53 -1.25 1.93
CA ARG A 55 5.30 -0.02 2.10
C ARG A 55 5.76 0.59 0.79
N LYS A 56 6.17 -0.23 -0.19
CA LYS A 56 6.55 0.24 -1.54
C LYS A 56 5.33 0.79 -2.31
N LEU A 57 4.17 0.14 -2.20
CA LEU A 57 2.94 0.60 -2.88
C LEU A 57 2.39 1.90 -2.29
N THR A 58 2.53 2.09 -0.96
CA THR A 58 1.95 3.19 -0.19
C THR A 58 2.90 4.37 0.06
N GLN A 59 3.97 4.51 -0.73
CA GLN A 59 4.88 5.66 -0.61
C GLN A 59 4.15 7.00 -0.81
N LEU A 60 4.50 8.02 0.00
CA LEU A 60 3.88 9.35 -0.10
C LEU A 60 4.16 10.02 -1.44
N ASP A 61 5.41 10.02 -1.88
CA ASP A 61 5.77 10.49 -3.22
C ASP A 61 5.36 9.44 -4.28
N PRO A 62 4.44 9.78 -5.21
CA PRO A 62 4.03 8.87 -6.29
C PRO A 62 5.20 8.38 -7.16
N LYS A 63 6.30 9.12 -7.25
CA LYS A 63 7.50 8.73 -8.01
C LYS A 63 8.23 7.53 -7.39
N ASN A 64 8.09 7.33 -6.08
CA ASN A 64 8.74 6.25 -5.34
C ASN A 64 7.93 4.95 -5.34
N ARG A 65 6.67 5.00 -5.81
CA ARG A 65 5.85 3.78 -5.99
C ARG A 65 6.30 3.04 -7.24
N PRO A 66 6.19 1.71 -7.31
CA PRO A 66 6.45 0.95 -8.54
C PRO A 66 5.43 1.27 -9.64
N THR A 67 5.71 0.86 -10.88
CA THR A 67 4.67 0.71 -11.92
C THR A 67 4.00 -0.66 -11.79
N CYS A 68 2.85 -0.88 -12.44
CA CYS A 68 2.22 -2.19 -12.45
C CYS A 68 3.13 -3.28 -13.05
N LYS A 69 3.97 -2.92 -14.04
CA LYS A 69 4.97 -3.83 -14.58
C LYS A 69 6.00 -4.22 -13.52
N ASP A 70 6.57 -3.24 -12.81
CA ASP A 70 7.54 -3.51 -11.73
C ASP A 70 6.93 -4.33 -10.59
N MET A 71 5.61 -4.21 -10.34
CA MET A 71 4.90 -5.03 -9.36
C MET A 71 4.84 -6.50 -9.79
N LEU A 72 4.51 -6.78 -11.06
CA LEU A 72 4.44 -8.14 -11.60
C LEU A 72 5.80 -8.84 -11.58
N ASP A 73 6.88 -8.08 -11.79
CA ASP A 73 8.27 -8.57 -11.74
C ASP A 73 8.84 -8.60 -10.30
N HIS A 74 8.06 -8.19 -9.29
CA HIS A 74 8.54 -8.12 -7.91
C HIS A 74 8.54 -9.51 -7.25
N LEU A 75 9.59 -9.81 -6.47
CA LEU A 75 9.76 -11.06 -5.69
C LEU A 75 8.58 -11.42 -4.77
N TYR A 76 7.66 -10.49 -4.52
CA TYR A 76 6.47 -10.73 -3.72
C TYR A 76 5.37 -11.45 -4.51
N LEU A 77 5.29 -11.21 -5.82
CA LEU A 77 4.31 -11.82 -6.72
C LEU A 77 4.91 -12.95 -7.58
N SER A 78 6.21 -13.22 -7.42
CA SER A 78 6.94 -14.34 -8.04
C SER A 78 6.96 -15.55 -7.11
#